data_AF-A0A0R1VMN7-F1
#
_entry.id   AF-A0A0R1VMN7-F1
#
_cell.length_a   1.000
_cell.length_b   1.000
_cell.length_c   1.000
_cell.angle_alpha   90.00
_cell.angle_beta   90.00
_cell.angle_gamma   90.00
#
_symmetry.space_group_name_H-M   'P 1'
#
loop_
_entity.id
_entity.type
_entity.pdbx_description
1 polymer ?
#
loop_
_entity_poly.entity_id
_entity_poly.type
_entity_poly.pdbx_seq_one_letter_code
_entity_poly.pdbx_strand_id
1 'polypeptide(L)'
;MNAHKIKSPRRLSKMKYQKKPVVIEAVQFLPNERNLTEVQNFLKDTHAKYSIGLKSGKVERILISTLEGIMTASENDYIIKGVHGEFYPCKPDIFEETYEPVQVSFAEKVIGSSSLESQKITSGTIKADKLVFKNL
;
A
#
# COMPACT_ATOMS: atom_id res chain seq x y z
N MET A 1 -39.63 34.97 -46.69
CA MET A 1 -38.34 34.33 -47.05
C MET A 1 -37.54 34.18 -45.76
N ASN A 2 -37.44 32.96 -45.20
CA ASN A 2 -36.95 32.72 -43.83
C ASN A 2 -35.43 32.54 -43.78
N ALA A 3 -34.76 33.45 -43.07
CA ALA A 3 -33.33 33.40 -42.79
C ALA A 3 -32.99 32.20 -41.91
N HIS A 4 -32.21 31.26 -42.46
CA HIS A 4 -31.64 30.14 -41.72
C HIS A 4 -30.49 30.66 -40.84
N LYS A 5 -30.73 30.74 -39.52
CA LYS A 5 -29.66 30.99 -38.54
C LYS A 5 -28.75 29.76 -38.48
N ILE A 6 -27.55 29.90 -39.03
CA ILE A 6 -26.46 28.93 -38.94
C ILE A 6 -26.06 28.81 -37.45
N LYS A 7 -26.28 27.65 -36.84
CA LYS A 7 -25.83 27.38 -35.46
C LYS A 7 -24.30 27.28 -35.44
N SER A 8 -23.67 28.13 -34.63
CA SER A 8 -22.23 28.16 -34.35
C SER A 8 -21.68 26.77 -33.97
N PRO A 9 -20.51 26.34 -34.49
CA PRO A 9 -19.93 25.05 -34.15
C PRO A 9 -19.45 25.08 -32.70
N ARG A 10 -20.00 24.19 -31.85
CA ARG A 10 -19.46 23.94 -30.51
C ARG A 10 -18.00 23.51 -30.64
N ARG A 11 -17.08 24.36 -30.20
CA ARG A 11 -15.65 24.06 -30.13
C ARG A 11 -15.46 22.93 -29.11
N LEU A 12 -15.28 21.70 -29.58
CA LEU A 12 -14.87 20.57 -28.75
C LEU A 12 -13.42 20.83 -28.28
N SER A 13 -13.27 21.44 -27.10
CA SER A 13 -11.94 21.61 -26.50
C SER A 13 -11.48 20.27 -25.92
N LYS A 14 -10.50 19.65 -26.58
CA LYS A 14 -9.85 18.44 -26.05
C LYS A 14 -9.06 18.82 -24.79
N MET A 15 -9.45 18.28 -23.64
CA MET A 15 -8.72 18.46 -22.38
C MET A 15 -7.72 17.31 -22.20
N LYS A 16 -6.55 17.62 -21.65
CA LYS A 16 -5.54 16.64 -21.24
C LYS A 16 -5.51 16.57 -19.72
N TYR A 17 -5.34 15.38 -19.18
CA TYR A 17 -5.30 15.12 -17.74
C TYR A 17 -4.07 14.26 -17.42
N GLN A 18 -3.51 14.46 -16.23
CA GLN A 18 -2.43 13.65 -15.68
C GLN A 18 -2.95 12.97 -14.41
N LYS A 19 -2.59 11.69 -14.21
CA LYS A 19 -2.91 10.96 -12.97
C LYS A 19 -2.19 11.63 -11.81
N LYS A 20 -2.87 11.84 -10.68
CA LYS A 20 -2.24 12.36 -9.46
C LYS A 20 -1.23 11.33 -8.93
N PRO A 21 -0.05 11.76 -8.42
CA PRO A 21 0.82 10.87 -7.66
C PRO A 21 0.09 10.46 -6.37
N VAL A 22 0.16 9.18 -6.03
CA VAL A 22 -0.50 8.61 -4.84
C VAL A 22 0.51 7.76 -4.10
N VAL A 23 0.69 8.03 -2.81
CA VAL A 23 1.39 7.13 -1.89
C VAL A 23 0.36 6.11 -1.38
N ILE A 24 0.75 4.85 -1.36
CA ILE A 24 -0.10 3.73 -0.94
C ILE A 24 0.50 3.01 0.27
N GLU A 25 -0.33 2.23 0.95
CA GLU A 25 0.11 1.22 1.90
C GLU A 25 0.04 -0.16 1.24
N ALA A 26 1.01 -1.03 1.50
CA ALA A 26 1.01 -2.40 1.01
C ALA A 26 1.73 -3.33 1.99
N VAL A 27 1.30 -4.59 2.02
CA VAL A 27 1.97 -5.69 2.72
C VAL A 27 2.23 -6.81 1.74
N GLN A 28 3.41 -7.43 1.79
CA GLN A 28 3.67 -8.62 1.00
C GLN A 28 3.14 -9.86 1.73
N PHE A 29 2.42 -10.73 1.03
CA PHE A 29 1.97 -12.01 1.57
C PHE A 29 3.08 -13.06 1.43
N LEU A 30 3.71 -13.40 2.55
CA LEU A 30 4.72 -14.44 2.68
C LEU A 30 4.12 -15.64 3.44
N PRO A 31 4.49 -16.88 3.09
CA PRO A 31 3.86 -18.09 3.63
C PRO A 31 4.45 -18.48 5.00
N ASN A 32 4.64 -17.51 5.89
CA ASN A 32 5.16 -17.72 7.24
C ASN A 32 4.20 -17.12 8.30
N GLU A 33 4.16 -17.73 9.48
CA GLU A 33 3.17 -17.41 10.52
C GLU A 33 3.22 -15.95 10.99
N ARG A 34 4.43 -15.38 11.04
CA ARG A 34 4.62 -13.99 11.48
C ARG A 34 3.99 -13.00 10.49
N ASN A 35 4.24 -13.19 9.20
CA ASN A 35 3.68 -12.34 8.15
C ASN A 35 2.16 -12.52 8.01
N LEU A 36 1.63 -13.73 8.20
CA LEU A 36 0.18 -13.95 8.18
C LEU A 36 -0.57 -13.05 9.17
N THR A 37 -0.01 -12.85 10.36
CA THR A 37 -0.59 -11.95 11.37
C THR A 37 -0.59 -10.49 10.88
N GLU A 38 0.49 -10.05 10.25
CA GLU A 38 0.62 -8.72 9.66
C GLU A 38 -0.40 -8.50 8.54
N VAL A 39 -0.50 -9.45 7.60
CA VAL A 39 -1.49 -9.41 6.51
C VAL A 39 -2.92 -9.37 7.05
N GLN A 40 -3.24 -10.20 8.05
CA GLN A 40 -4.56 -10.18 8.66
C GLN A 40 -4.88 -8.85 9.34
N ASN A 41 -3.91 -8.24 10.03
CA ASN A 41 -4.09 -6.95 10.67
C ASN A 41 -4.30 -5.85 9.62
N PHE A 42 -3.50 -5.88 8.54
CA PHE A 42 -3.62 -4.95 7.42
C PHE A 42 -5.02 -4.99 6.77
N LEU A 43 -5.60 -6.18 6.60
CA LEU A 43 -6.95 -6.36 6.05
C LEU A 43 -8.08 -6.01 7.05
N LYS A 44 -7.83 -6.15 8.35
CA LYS A 44 -8.83 -5.86 9.40
C LYS A 44 -9.03 -4.37 9.65
N ASP A 45 -7.98 -3.56 9.48
CA ASP A 45 -7.98 -2.11 9.72
C ASP A 45 -9.12 -1.37 8.97
N THR A 46 -9.58 -1.95 7.87
CA THR A 46 -10.55 -1.38 6.93
C THR A 46 -11.83 -2.19 6.79
N HIS A 47 -12.00 -3.25 7.59
CA HIS A 47 -13.08 -4.23 7.43
C HIS A 47 -13.14 -4.88 6.04
N ALA A 48 -11.98 -5.16 5.43
CA ALA A 48 -11.95 -5.89 4.16
C ALA A 48 -12.65 -7.25 4.32
N LYS A 49 -13.47 -7.62 3.32
CA LYS A 49 -14.06 -8.96 3.25
C LYS A 49 -13.06 -9.91 2.59
N TYR A 50 -12.56 -10.87 3.35
CA TYR A 50 -11.61 -11.86 2.85
C TYR A 50 -11.84 -13.25 3.46
N SER A 51 -11.28 -14.26 2.82
CA SER A 51 -11.21 -15.63 3.35
C SER A 51 -9.84 -16.25 3.07
N ILE A 52 -9.45 -17.23 3.88
CA ILE A 52 -8.15 -17.90 3.79
C ILE A 52 -8.34 -19.28 3.16
N GLY A 53 -7.64 -19.53 2.07
CA GLY A 53 -7.56 -20.83 1.43
C GLY A 53 -6.42 -21.65 2.03
N LEU A 54 -6.75 -22.82 2.58
CA LEU A 54 -5.79 -23.75 3.16
C LEU A 54 -5.50 -24.92 2.21
N LYS A 55 -4.28 -25.43 2.24
CA LYS A 55 -3.86 -26.68 1.59
C LYS A 55 -2.94 -27.46 2.52
N SER A 56 -3.29 -28.71 2.79
CA SER A 56 -2.54 -29.58 3.72
C SER A 56 -2.27 -28.92 5.08
N GLY A 57 -3.24 -28.16 5.60
CA GLY A 57 -3.14 -27.45 6.89
C GLY A 57 -2.33 -26.15 6.88
N LYS A 58 -1.80 -25.73 5.72
CA LYS A 58 -1.05 -24.48 5.56
C LYS A 58 -1.83 -23.45 4.76
N VAL A 59 -1.60 -22.17 5.02
CA VAL A 59 -2.17 -21.08 4.21
C VAL A 59 -1.53 -21.12 2.82
N GLU A 60 -2.36 -21.26 1.79
CA GLU A 60 -1.94 -21.27 0.38
C GLU A 60 -2.28 -19.95 -0.32
N ARG A 61 -3.42 -19.35 0.02
CA ARG A 61 -3.95 -18.18 -0.68
C ARG A 61 -4.89 -17.37 0.19
N ILE A 62 -5.05 -16.10 -0.15
CA ILE A 62 -6.03 -15.19 0.47
C ILE A 62 -7.00 -14.74 -0.63
N LEU A 63 -8.29 -14.95 -0.41
CA LEU A 63 -9.33 -14.48 -1.32
C LEU A 63 -9.87 -13.16 -0.78
N ILE A 64 -9.75 -12.09 -1.56
CA ILE A 64 -10.18 -10.74 -1.19
C ILE A 64 -11.38 -10.37 -2.06
N SER A 65 -12.48 -9.91 -1.45
CA SER A 65 -13.60 -9.34 -2.20
C SER A 65 -13.27 -7.90 -2.61
N THR A 66 -13.04 -7.70 -3.91
CA THR A 66 -12.78 -6.40 -4.52
C THR A 66 -14.04 -5.88 -5.24
N LEU A 67 -13.96 -4.70 -5.88
CA LEU A 67 -15.07 -4.10 -6.62
C LEU A 67 -15.40 -4.87 -7.91
N GLU A 68 -14.44 -5.63 -8.42
CA GLU A 68 -14.48 -6.41 -9.66
C GLU A 68 -14.80 -7.89 -9.40
N GLY A 69 -14.94 -8.28 -8.13
CA GLY A 69 -15.24 -9.63 -7.71
C GLY A 69 -14.23 -10.18 -6.71
N ILE A 70 -14.19 -11.51 -6.56
CA ILE A 70 -13.23 -12.14 -5.66
C ILE A 70 -11.90 -12.29 -6.39
N MET A 71 -10.84 -11.68 -5.85
CA MET A 71 -9.48 -11.82 -6.34
C MET A 71 -8.65 -12.69 -5.39
N THR A 72 -7.63 -13.36 -5.91
CA THR A 72 -6.78 -14.26 -5.13
C THR A 72 -5.37 -13.67 -5.01
N ALA A 73 -4.91 -13.47 -3.78
CA ALA A 73 -3.51 -13.28 -3.45
C ALA A 73 -2.85 -14.64 -3.24
N SER A 74 -1.78 -14.91 -3.97
CA SER A 74 -0.90 -16.06 -3.80
C SER A 74 0.37 -15.65 -3.07
N GLU A 75 1.17 -16.65 -2.70
CA GLU A 75 2.49 -16.42 -2.11
C GLU A 75 3.31 -15.39 -2.90
N ASN A 76 3.94 -14.47 -2.18
CA ASN A 76 4.75 -13.34 -2.65
C ASN A 76 3.98 -12.18 -3.31
N ASP A 77 2.67 -12.31 -3.50
CA ASP A 77 1.84 -11.19 -3.95
C ASP A 77 1.83 -10.08 -2.89
N TYR A 78 1.85 -8.84 -3.34
CA TYR A 78 1.53 -7.69 -2.51
C TYR A 78 0.02 -7.56 -2.37
N ILE A 79 -0.43 -7.14 -1.19
CA ILE A 79 -1.80 -6.71 -0.95
C ILE A 79 -1.73 -5.20 -0.75
N ILE A 80 -2.35 -4.45 -1.65
CA ILE A 80 -2.36 -2.99 -1.69
C ILE A 80 -3.68 -2.47 -1.14
N LYS A 81 -3.62 -1.43 -0.30
CA LYS A 81 -4.78 -0.64 0.11
C LYS A 81 -4.97 0.54 -0.85
N GLY A 82 -6.10 0.56 -1.53
CA GLY A 82 -6.52 1.63 -2.43
C GLY A 82 -6.98 2.88 -1.68
N VAL A 83 -7.22 3.95 -2.44
CA VAL A 83 -7.47 5.30 -1.89
C VAL A 83 -8.81 5.43 -1.17
N HIS A 84 -9.75 4.53 -1.42
CA HIS A 84 -11.04 4.46 -0.74
C HIS A 84 -11.11 3.30 0.27
N GLY A 85 -9.96 2.71 0.62
CA GLY A 85 -9.88 1.60 1.57
C GLY A 85 -10.22 0.23 0.99
N GLU A 86 -10.33 0.11 -0.33
CA GLU A 86 -10.41 -1.16 -1.04
C GLU A 86 -9.06 -1.90 -1.04
N PHE A 87 -9.07 -3.23 -1.23
CA PHE A 87 -7.85 -4.04 -1.21
C PHE A 87 -7.71 -4.84 -2.49
N TYR A 88 -6.46 -4.91 -2.98
CA TYR A 88 -6.14 -5.60 -4.22
C TYR A 88 -4.88 -6.44 -4.07
N PRO A 89 -4.86 -7.69 -4.57
CA PRO A 89 -3.61 -8.39 -4.80
C PRO A 89 -2.88 -7.77 -6.00
N CYS A 90 -1.55 -7.70 -5.91
CA CYS A 90 -0.65 -7.20 -6.92
C CYS A 90 0.54 -8.14 -7.04
N LYS A 91 0.90 -8.51 -8.28
CA LYS A 91 2.06 -9.38 -8.51
C LYS A 91 3.35 -8.63 -8.18
N PRO A 92 4.36 -9.31 -7.59
CA PRO A 92 5.57 -8.64 -7.12
C PRO A 92 6.34 -7.92 -8.23
N ASP A 93 6.42 -8.51 -9.43
CA ASP A 93 7.01 -7.87 -10.62
C ASP A 93 6.29 -6.56 -10.99
N ILE A 94 4.96 -6.59 -11.05
CA ILE A 94 4.14 -5.39 -11.31
C ILE A 94 4.30 -4.36 -10.20
N PHE A 95 4.36 -4.79 -8.95
CA PHE A 95 4.50 -3.91 -7.80
C PHE A 95 5.82 -3.15 -7.82
N GLU A 96 6.93 -3.87 -7.99
CA GLU A 96 8.29 -3.31 -8.01
C GLU A 96 8.52 -2.39 -9.22
N GLU A 97 7.90 -2.67 -10.37
CA GLU A 97 7.93 -1.77 -11.53
C GLU A 97 7.09 -0.50 -11.34
N THR A 98 6.07 -0.54 -10.47
CA THR A 98 5.09 0.55 -10.32
C THR A 98 5.37 1.46 -9.13
N TYR A 99 5.95 0.94 -8.05
CA TYR A 99 6.06 1.64 -6.77
C TYR A 99 7.49 1.69 -6.24
N GLU A 100 7.86 2.84 -5.67
CA GLU A 100 9.11 3.04 -4.97
C GLU A 100 8.85 3.36 -3.49
N PRO A 101 9.73 2.94 -2.56
CA PRO A 101 9.60 3.26 -1.15
C PRO A 101 9.76 4.77 -0.92
N VAL A 102 8.83 5.35 -0.16
CA VAL A 102 8.89 6.75 0.26
C VAL A 102 9.26 6.86 1.74
N GLN A 103 10.21 7.73 2.08
CA GLN A 103 10.53 8.03 3.47
C GLN A 103 9.49 9.01 4.05
N VAL A 104 8.78 8.58 5.08
CA VAL A 104 7.84 9.45 5.80
C VAL A 104 8.54 10.04 7.02
N SER A 105 8.94 11.31 6.95
CA SER A 105 9.47 12.04 8.11
C SER A 105 8.30 12.62 8.91
N PHE A 106 8.04 12.08 10.10
CA PHE A 106 7.06 12.64 11.02
C PHE A 106 7.68 13.87 11.71
N ALA A 107 7.12 15.06 11.45
CA ALA A 107 7.42 16.24 12.24
C ALA A 107 6.57 16.18 13.52
N GLU A 108 7.18 15.83 14.65
CA GLU A 108 6.49 15.87 15.94
C GLU A 108 6.09 17.30 16.29
N LYS A 109 4.79 17.52 16.49
CA LYS A 109 4.28 18.70 17.21
C LYS A 109 4.71 18.53 18.66
N VAL A 110 5.73 19.29 19.07
CA VAL A 110 6.06 19.50 20.48
C VAL A 110 4.85 20.17 21.15
N ILE A 111 4.03 19.40 21.86
CA ILE A 111 3.07 19.93 22.83
C ILE A 111 3.76 19.85 24.18
N GLY A 112 4.03 21.01 24.76
CA GLY A 112 4.83 21.15 25.97
C GLY A 112 4.22 20.49 27.22
N SER A 113 5.14 20.18 28.13
CA SER A 113 5.01 19.97 29.59
C SER A 113 4.24 18.76 30.11
N SER A 114 4.96 17.69 30.46
CA SER A 114 5.33 17.44 31.88
C SER A 114 6.37 16.30 32.00
N SER A 115 7.30 16.48 32.94
CA SER A 115 8.39 15.61 33.44
C SER A 115 8.21 14.10 33.21
N LEU A 116 9.24 13.33 32.81
CA LEU A 116 10.41 12.97 33.63
C LEU A 116 11.69 12.71 32.80
N GLU A 117 12.81 12.83 33.51
CA GLU A 117 14.21 13.00 33.07
C GLU A 117 14.88 11.88 32.26
N SER A 118 15.58 12.34 31.21
CA SER A 118 16.99 12.12 30.86
C SER A 118 17.62 10.73 30.99
N GLN A 119 18.06 10.16 29.86
CA GLN A 119 19.48 9.84 29.61
C GLN A 119 19.83 10.09 28.13
N LYS A 120 20.82 10.98 27.90
CA LYS A 120 21.45 11.28 26.60
C LYS A 120 22.40 10.16 26.17
N ILE A 121 22.72 10.11 24.86
CA ILE A 121 24.03 9.83 24.19
C ILE A 121 23.74 9.06 22.89
N THR A 122 24.21 9.34 21.68
CA THR A 122 24.92 10.45 21.01
C THR A 122 24.78 10.15 19.50
N SER A 123 24.84 11.19 18.68
CA SER A 123 24.95 11.12 17.22
C SER A 123 26.07 10.19 16.75
N GLY A 124 25.76 9.28 15.82
CA GLY A 124 26.76 8.45 15.15
C GLY A 124 26.23 7.88 13.83
N THR A 125 26.69 8.45 12.72
CA THR A 125 26.53 7.91 11.36
C THR A 125 27.05 6.47 11.31
N ILE A 126 26.22 5.51 10.90
CA ILE A 126 26.71 4.18 10.49
C ILE A 126 26.43 4.02 9.00
N LYS A 127 27.53 4.06 8.23
CA LYS A 127 27.62 3.55 6.87
C LYS A 127 27.25 2.07 6.84
N ALA A 128 26.60 1.67 5.76
CA ALA A 128 26.44 0.27 5.38
C ALA A 128 27.78 -0.48 5.47
N ASP A 129 27.80 -1.61 6.17
CA ASP A 129 28.50 -2.84 5.74
C ASP A 129 28.24 -4.03 6.69
N LYS A 130 27.79 -5.13 6.08
CA LYS A 130 27.95 -6.55 6.46
C LYS A 130 27.49 -7.00 7.85
N LEU A 131 26.29 -7.59 7.91
CA LEU A 131 25.89 -8.50 8.98
C LEU A 131 26.31 -9.93 8.61
N VAL A 132 27.42 -10.40 9.20
CA VAL A 132 27.77 -11.83 9.25
C VAL A 132 27.23 -12.37 10.57
N PHE A 133 26.23 -13.24 10.50
CA PHE A 133 25.76 -14.01 11.67
C PHE A 133 26.83 -15.01 12.08
N LYS A 134 27.31 -14.93 13.33
CA LYS A 134 27.92 -16.05 14.04
C LYS A 134 27.23 -16.24 15.39
N ASN A 135 26.69 -17.45 15.51
CA ASN A 135 26.09 -18.13 16.64
C ASN A 135 26.67 -17.81 18.01
N LEU A 136 25.79 -17.73 19.01
CA LEU A 136 25.79 -18.56 20.22
C LEU A 136 24.36 -18.66 20.75
#